data_AF-A0A128EZ93-F1
#
_entry.id   AF-A0A128EZ93-F1
#
_cell.length_a   1.000
_cell.length_b   1.000
_cell.length_c   1.000
_cell.angle_alpha   90.00
_cell.angle_beta   90.00
_cell.angle_gamma   90.00
#
_symmetry.space_group_name_H-M   'P 1'
#
loop_
_entity.id
_entity.type
_entity.pdbx_description
1 polymer ?
#
loop_
_entity_poly.entity_id
_entity_poly.type
_entity_poly.pdbx_seq_one_letter_code
_entity_poly.pdbx_strand_id
1 'polypeptide(L)'
;MNEIKHTSVVVDVSHLSPDGWWLGNEKQHVAKGTALGTDYTETLYTPTAQGLTSRFDRKTQTWSEEIEDRTATPYFSVEGRGYRLTVPDGTVPDGMVTTPPPNHDPSTQAVLYEEEQWRIFDIKVGQSYWDESGHEYVVSDYYFELSNECTWENPPAARENYAVRLVQGKWEEVEDHRGKEIFNKAECLQVELVEELGPIKDGWTLTAPPTPFHEYQNGTWQPSTDRAKKAKREEINAWRFATENDVRATVIANDTVWDAGPEARMRIDSTILAGVMPPYWTDANNQDHHGMSIEELKQVKAAINLQGFVIHDKQRKMKQEVDSLESFEAVLAFNVG
;
A
#
# COMPACT_ATOMS: atom_id res chain seq x y z
N MET A 1 74.16 7.86 23.00
CA MET A 1 74.33 6.51 23.60
C MET A 1 75.02 6.71 24.94
N ASN A 2 74.59 6.02 26.00
CA ASN A 2 75.13 6.24 27.35
C ASN A 2 76.59 5.76 27.44
N GLU A 3 77.42 6.51 28.16
CA GLU A 3 78.86 6.20 28.28
C GLU A 3 79.12 5.05 29.26
N ILE A 4 80.16 4.25 28.99
CA ILE A 4 80.62 3.19 29.89
C ILE A 4 81.33 3.81 31.10
N LYS A 5 80.96 3.41 32.31
CA LYS A 5 81.58 3.92 33.54
C LYS A 5 82.83 3.12 33.91
N HIS A 6 83.93 3.81 34.22
CA HIS A 6 85.21 3.18 34.56
C HIS A 6 85.37 2.82 36.06
N THR A 7 84.39 3.20 36.89
CA THR A 7 84.27 2.85 38.31
C THR A 7 82.79 2.62 38.64
N SER A 8 82.51 1.83 39.68
CA SER A 8 81.13 1.67 40.16
C SER A 8 80.65 2.97 40.78
N VAL A 9 79.51 3.48 40.33
CA VAL A 9 78.99 4.80 40.72
C VAL A 9 77.47 4.77 40.79
N VAL A 10 76.91 5.58 41.68
CA VAL A 10 75.47 5.89 41.69
C VAL A 10 75.28 7.24 41.01
N VAL A 11 74.42 7.27 40.00
CA VAL A 11 74.13 8.47 39.20
C VAL A 11 72.64 8.80 39.31
N ASP A 12 72.33 10.10 39.37
CA ASP A 12 70.96 10.59 39.20
C ASP A 12 70.61 10.51 37.71
N VAL A 13 69.46 9.92 37.39
CA VAL A 13 69.02 9.68 36.02
C VAL A 13 67.56 10.04 35.85
N SER A 14 67.18 10.36 34.62
CA SER A 14 65.79 10.34 34.18
C SER A 14 65.45 8.96 33.60
N HIS A 15 64.39 8.35 34.10
CA HIS A 15 63.80 7.12 33.57
C HIS A 15 62.90 7.48 32.39
N LEU A 16 62.98 6.69 31.32
CA LEU A 16 62.35 6.93 30.03
C LEU A 16 61.47 5.75 29.64
N SER A 17 60.34 6.03 29.00
CA SER A 17 59.58 5.00 28.29
C SER A 17 60.36 4.50 27.05
N PRO A 18 59.93 3.38 26.42
CA PRO A 18 60.51 2.93 25.16
C PRO A 18 60.54 4.03 24.08
N ASP A 19 59.53 4.89 24.04
CA ASP A 19 59.42 6.00 23.09
C ASP A 19 60.19 7.27 23.53
N GLY A 20 60.83 7.23 24.71
CA GLY A 20 61.68 8.30 25.23
C GLY A 20 60.96 9.32 26.10
N TRP A 21 59.71 9.08 26.50
CA TRP A 21 58.97 9.97 27.41
C TRP A 21 59.50 9.86 28.83
N TRP A 22 59.65 10.99 29.52
CA TRP A 22 60.07 11.01 30.90
C TRP A 22 59.04 10.33 31.83
N LEU A 23 59.50 9.40 32.66
CA LEU A 23 58.70 8.63 33.63
C LEU A 23 59.03 8.97 35.09
N GLY A 24 60.01 9.82 35.34
CA GLY A 24 60.49 10.17 36.67
C GLY A 24 62.00 10.23 36.77
N ASN A 25 62.51 10.84 37.84
CA ASN A 25 63.93 10.82 38.16
C ASN A 25 64.20 9.84 39.30
N GLU A 26 65.30 9.11 39.20
CA GLU A 26 65.74 8.17 40.23
C GLU A 26 67.26 8.02 40.27
N LYS A 27 67.77 7.28 41.26
CA LYS A 27 69.19 6.97 41.39
C LYS A 27 69.47 5.55 40.90
N GLN A 28 70.38 5.42 39.95
CA GLN A 28 70.77 4.13 39.40
C GLN A 28 72.24 3.81 39.72
N HIS A 29 72.51 2.57 40.13
CA HIS A 29 73.87 2.09 40.35
C HIS A 29 74.41 1.46 39.06
N VAL A 30 75.51 2.01 38.54
CA VAL A 30 76.19 1.51 37.34
C VAL A 30 77.49 0.84 37.76
N ALA A 31 77.65 -0.44 37.44
CA ALA A 31 78.86 -1.18 37.76
C ALA A 31 80.04 -0.72 36.89
N LYS A 32 81.26 -0.84 37.42
CA LYS A 32 82.49 -0.64 36.65
C LYS A 32 82.48 -1.51 35.39
N GLY A 33 82.68 -0.89 34.23
CA GLY A 33 82.74 -1.56 32.92
C GLY A 33 81.40 -1.70 32.22
N THR A 34 80.30 -1.18 32.77
CA THR A 34 78.97 -1.18 32.14
C THR A 34 78.49 0.25 31.84
N ALA A 35 77.42 0.37 31.05
CA ALA A 35 76.72 1.62 30.80
C ALA A 35 75.27 1.53 31.32
N LEU A 36 74.60 2.66 31.46
CA LEU A 36 73.16 2.71 31.73
C LEU A 36 72.36 2.10 30.57
N GLY A 37 71.27 1.40 30.89
CA GLY A 37 70.30 0.93 29.90
C GLY A 37 69.69 2.07 29.08
N THR A 38 69.09 1.73 27.93
CA THR A 38 68.47 2.72 27.01
C THR A 38 67.23 3.40 27.57
N ASP A 39 66.73 2.89 28.69
CA ASP A 39 65.58 3.41 29.42
C ASP A 39 66.00 4.52 30.39
N TYR A 40 67.28 4.88 30.42
CA TYR A 40 67.82 5.91 31.30
C TYR A 40 68.68 6.93 30.56
N THR A 41 68.71 8.15 31.07
CA THR A 41 69.66 9.19 30.66
C THR A 41 70.18 9.97 31.87
N GLU A 42 71.46 10.33 31.85
CA GLU A 42 72.07 11.24 32.84
C GLU A 42 71.74 12.71 32.53
N THR A 43 71.21 13.02 31.35
CA THR A 43 70.68 14.34 31.02
C THR A 43 69.34 14.52 31.73
N LEU A 44 69.37 15.04 32.96
CA LEU A 44 68.19 15.19 33.78
C LEU A 44 67.16 16.14 33.16
N TYR A 45 65.91 15.71 33.16
CA TYR A 45 64.75 16.58 32.99
C TYR A 45 64.03 16.73 34.33
N THR A 46 63.66 17.97 34.64
CA THR A 46 62.83 18.32 35.78
C THR A 46 61.67 19.14 35.22
N PRO A 47 60.42 18.66 35.30
CA PRO A 47 59.28 19.39 34.77
C PRO A 47 59.12 20.74 35.48
N THR A 48 58.80 21.78 34.73
CA THR A 48 58.65 23.14 35.30
C THR A 48 57.40 23.27 36.17
N ALA A 49 56.40 22.41 35.95
CA ALA A 49 55.19 22.29 36.75
C ALA A 49 54.68 20.84 36.78
N GLN A 50 53.80 20.53 37.74
CA GLN A 50 53.15 19.22 37.79
C GLN A 50 52.28 19.00 36.54
N GLY A 51 52.35 17.80 35.96
CA GLY A 51 51.58 17.43 34.77
C GLY A 51 52.27 17.74 33.44
N LEU A 52 53.52 18.21 33.46
CA LEU A 52 54.33 18.42 32.25
C LEU A 52 55.31 17.27 32.03
N THR A 53 55.61 16.98 30.77
CA THR A 53 56.59 15.98 30.36
C THR A 53 57.37 16.44 29.13
N SER A 54 58.44 15.74 28.82
CA SER A 54 59.25 15.96 27.63
C SER A 54 59.73 14.62 27.08
N ARG A 55 60.06 14.58 25.79
CA ARG A 55 60.57 13.39 25.11
C ARG A 55 62.06 13.54 24.88
N PHE A 56 62.84 12.55 25.32
CA PHE A 56 64.28 12.51 25.10
C PHE A 56 64.61 11.90 23.74
N ASP A 57 65.26 12.66 22.87
CA ASP A 57 65.82 12.14 21.62
C ASP A 57 67.18 11.49 21.91
N ARG A 58 67.22 10.15 21.80
CA ARG A 58 68.41 9.35 22.09
C ARG A 58 69.56 9.55 21.09
N LYS A 59 69.28 10.08 19.89
CA LYS A 59 70.28 10.34 18.84
C LYS A 59 70.97 11.69 19.06
N THR A 60 70.19 12.73 19.34
CA THR A 60 70.73 14.08 19.60
C THR A 60 71.11 14.30 21.06
N GLN A 61 70.66 13.42 21.97
CA GLN A 61 70.83 13.52 23.42
C GLN A 61 70.25 14.82 24.00
N THR A 62 69.10 15.24 23.47
CA THR A 62 68.40 16.46 23.90
C THR A 62 66.95 16.15 24.24
N TRP A 63 66.40 16.91 25.19
CA TRP A 63 64.97 16.92 25.47
C TRP A 63 64.23 17.75 24.41
N SER A 64 63.02 17.32 24.05
CA SER A 64 62.10 18.14 23.25
C SER A 64 61.59 19.34 24.04
N GLU A 65 60.85 20.22 23.37
CA GLU A 65 60.00 21.18 24.07
C GLU A 65 59.10 20.46 25.09
N GLU A 66 58.90 21.12 26.22
CA GLU A 66 58.06 20.65 27.30
C GLU A 66 56.59 20.78 26.89
N ILE A 67 55.82 19.73 27.15
CA ILE A 67 54.39 19.65 26.81
C ILE A 67 53.58 19.24 28.04
N GLU A 68 52.27 19.49 27.99
CA GLU A 68 51.33 18.88 28.92
C GLU A 68 51.28 17.37 28.69
N ASP A 69 51.37 16.59 29.76
CA ASP A 69 51.17 15.15 29.71
C ASP A 69 49.67 14.87 29.57
N ARG A 70 49.23 14.64 28.33
CA ARG A 70 47.84 14.31 28.04
C ARG A 70 47.51 12.85 28.27
N THR A 71 48.45 12.03 28.76
CA THR A 71 48.18 10.64 29.11
C THR A 71 47.00 10.57 30.06
N ALA A 72 46.14 9.58 29.88
CA ALA A 72 44.90 9.41 30.63
C ALA A 72 43.81 10.48 30.40
N THR A 73 44.00 11.45 29.49
CA THR A 73 42.92 12.36 29.07
C THR A 73 41.75 11.55 28.51
N PRO A 74 40.54 11.69 29.07
CA PRO A 74 39.38 10.92 28.63
C PRO A 74 38.84 11.43 27.30
N TYR A 75 38.33 10.51 26.49
CA TYR A 75 37.52 10.78 25.31
C TYR A 75 36.49 9.65 25.13
N PHE A 76 35.44 9.89 24.35
CA PHE A 76 34.27 9.02 24.28
C PHE A 76 33.86 8.76 22.83
N SER A 77 33.32 7.56 22.53
CA SER A 77 32.57 7.35 21.28
C SER A 77 31.26 8.13 21.33
N VAL A 78 30.61 8.30 20.17
CA VAL A 78 29.29 8.94 20.10
C VAL A 78 28.23 8.17 20.88
N GLU A 79 28.39 6.86 21.14
CA GLU A 79 27.50 6.08 22.01
C GLU A 79 27.89 6.14 23.51
N GLY A 80 28.82 7.02 23.90
CA GLY A 80 29.21 7.21 25.30
C GLY A 80 30.25 6.23 25.84
N ARG A 81 30.86 5.38 25.00
CA ARG A 81 31.93 4.47 25.44
C ARG A 81 33.20 5.25 25.74
N GLY A 82 33.71 5.16 26.97
CA GLY A 82 34.90 5.89 27.42
C GLY A 82 36.23 5.23 27.05
N TYR A 83 37.20 6.06 26.70
CA TYR A 83 38.59 5.72 26.37
C TYR A 83 39.55 6.75 27.00
N ARG A 84 40.85 6.49 26.89
CA ARG A 84 41.90 7.37 27.42
C ARG A 84 43.10 7.40 26.49
N LEU A 85 43.72 8.56 26.34
CA LEU A 85 45.00 8.68 25.62
C LEU A 85 46.08 7.87 26.34
N THR A 86 46.90 7.16 25.58
CA THR A 86 47.96 6.27 26.10
C THR A 86 49.35 6.85 25.97
N VAL A 87 49.50 8.01 25.31
CA VAL A 87 50.78 8.69 25.10
C VAL A 87 50.63 10.19 25.40
N PRO A 88 51.67 10.85 25.93
CA PRO A 88 51.60 12.25 26.36
C PRO A 88 51.23 13.27 25.28
N ASP A 89 51.70 13.07 24.04
CA ASP A 89 51.42 13.96 22.89
C ASP A 89 50.23 13.49 22.04
N GLY A 90 49.42 12.56 22.56
CA GLY A 90 48.29 11.99 21.84
C GLY A 90 47.23 13.03 21.48
N THR A 91 46.60 12.86 20.32
CA THR A 91 45.41 13.61 19.93
C THR A 91 44.17 12.72 20.02
N VAL A 92 43.04 13.34 20.32
CA VAL A 92 41.75 12.64 20.30
C VAL A 92 41.45 12.25 18.84
N PRO A 93 41.10 10.99 18.55
CA PRO A 93 40.77 10.56 17.20
C PRO A 93 39.58 11.34 16.62
N ASP A 94 39.56 11.51 15.30
CA ASP A 94 38.44 12.13 14.60
C ASP A 94 37.13 11.37 14.87
N GLY A 95 36.04 12.11 15.10
CA GLY A 95 34.72 11.55 15.41
C GLY A 95 34.51 11.15 16.89
N MET A 96 35.50 11.37 17.75
CA MET A 96 35.37 11.15 19.20
C MET A 96 35.01 12.46 19.93
N VAL A 97 34.39 12.30 21.10
CA VAL A 97 33.88 13.40 21.92
C VAL A 97 34.76 13.57 23.16
N THR A 98 35.08 14.82 23.51
CA THR A 98 35.91 15.14 24.69
C THR A 98 35.10 15.47 25.93
N THR A 99 33.81 15.80 25.76
CA THR A 99 32.88 16.01 26.87
C THR A 99 32.32 14.65 27.32
N PRO A 100 32.28 14.39 28.63
CA PRO A 100 31.72 13.13 29.13
C PRO A 100 30.21 13.06 28.88
N PRO A 101 29.65 11.87 28.62
CA PRO A 101 28.21 11.70 28.54
C PRO A 101 27.56 12.07 29.88
N PRO A 102 26.31 12.56 29.87
CA PRO A 102 25.51 12.78 31.06
C PRO A 102 25.40 11.51 31.93
N ASN A 103 25.19 11.72 33.23
CA ASN A 103 24.87 10.62 34.14
C ASN A 103 23.54 9.97 33.73
N HIS A 104 23.55 8.65 33.54
CA HIS A 104 22.39 7.86 33.11
C HIS A 104 22.48 6.45 33.68
N ASP A 105 21.37 5.72 33.66
CA ASP A 105 21.36 4.29 34.01
C ASP A 105 21.55 3.43 32.75
N PRO A 106 22.71 2.79 32.53
CA PRO A 106 22.99 2.03 31.31
C PRO A 106 22.14 0.76 31.15
N SER A 107 21.37 0.37 32.18
CA SER A 107 20.42 -0.74 32.07
C SER A 107 19.07 -0.34 31.51
N THR A 108 18.72 0.95 31.56
CA THR A 108 17.42 1.49 31.15
C THR A 108 17.52 2.66 30.18
N GLN A 109 18.73 3.20 29.96
CA GLN A 109 18.97 4.38 29.14
C GLN A 109 20.22 4.20 28.26
N ALA A 110 20.17 4.78 27.07
CA ALA A 110 21.29 4.92 26.15
C ALA A 110 21.62 6.39 25.93
N VAL A 111 22.86 6.69 25.55
CA VAL A 111 23.30 8.04 25.21
C VAL A 111 23.82 8.09 23.79
N LEU A 112 23.54 9.19 23.10
CA LEU A 112 24.06 9.47 21.78
C LEU A 112 24.56 10.92 21.72
N TYR A 113 25.73 11.12 21.15
CA TYR A 113 26.26 12.44 20.84
C TYR A 113 25.94 12.81 19.40
N GLU A 114 25.09 13.82 19.23
CA GLU A 114 24.67 14.34 17.93
C GLU A 114 24.40 15.83 18.05
N GLU A 115 24.52 16.58 16.94
CA GLU A 115 24.30 18.03 16.92
C GLU A 115 25.10 18.79 18.01
N GLU A 116 26.34 18.34 18.25
CA GLU A 116 27.26 18.88 19.26
C GLU A 116 26.78 18.75 20.73
N GLN A 117 25.75 17.93 21.00
CA GLN A 117 25.17 17.72 22.32
C GLN A 117 24.93 16.25 22.64
N TRP A 118 24.96 15.92 23.93
CA TRP A 118 24.56 14.60 24.40
C TRP A 118 23.05 14.54 24.60
N ARG A 119 22.41 13.50 24.07
CA ARG A 119 21.01 13.15 24.33
C ARG A 119 20.93 11.83 25.08
N ILE A 120 19.94 11.73 25.96
CA ILE A 120 19.62 10.51 26.70
C ILE A 120 18.32 9.95 26.12
N PHE A 121 18.31 8.67 25.82
CA PHE A 121 17.16 7.92 25.31
C PHE A 121 16.80 6.83 26.32
N ASP A 122 15.53 6.64 26.59
CA ASP A 122 15.07 5.47 27.35
C ASP A 122 15.13 4.23 26.43
N ILE A 123 15.72 3.14 26.92
CA ILE A 123 15.82 1.88 26.19
C ILE A 123 14.43 1.23 26.16
N LYS A 124 13.79 1.29 25.00
CA LYS A 124 12.46 0.70 24.74
C LYS A 124 12.49 -0.48 23.79
N VAL A 125 13.68 -1.00 23.44
CA VAL A 125 13.84 -2.13 22.52
C VAL A 125 12.95 -3.31 22.98
N GLY A 126 12.12 -3.81 22.06
CA GLY A 126 11.14 -4.85 22.33
C GLY A 126 9.77 -4.37 22.83
N GLN A 127 9.60 -3.07 23.13
CA GLN A 127 8.30 -2.48 23.46
C GLN A 127 7.48 -2.26 22.19
N SER A 128 6.20 -2.61 22.22
CA SER A 128 5.27 -2.35 21.12
C SER A 128 4.81 -0.89 21.07
N TYR A 129 4.56 -0.39 19.88
CA TYR A 129 3.88 0.87 19.60
C TYR A 129 2.96 0.71 18.38
N TRP A 130 2.02 1.63 18.20
CA TRP A 130 1.01 1.54 17.14
C TRP A 130 0.98 2.82 16.30
N ASP A 131 0.75 2.66 15.00
CA ASP A 131 0.48 3.77 14.08
C ASP A 131 -0.98 4.23 14.13
N GLU A 132 -1.32 5.22 13.30
CA GLU A 132 -2.68 5.76 13.24
C GLU A 132 -3.77 4.76 12.86
N SER A 133 -3.40 3.69 12.14
CA SER A 133 -4.32 2.64 11.69
C SER A 133 -4.41 1.47 12.67
N GLY A 134 -3.69 1.52 13.80
CA GLY A 134 -3.64 0.43 14.77
C GLY A 134 -2.71 -0.71 14.36
N HIS A 135 -1.79 -0.50 13.41
CA HIS A 135 -0.77 -1.49 13.10
C HIS A 135 0.28 -1.52 14.22
N GLU A 136 0.59 -2.73 14.70
CA GLU A 136 1.60 -2.93 15.74
C GLU A 136 3.01 -2.96 15.15
N TYR A 137 3.91 -2.21 15.78
CA TYR A 137 5.34 -2.25 15.53
C TYR A 137 6.07 -2.48 16.85
N VAL A 138 7.34 -2.90 16.76
CA VAL A 138 8.18 -3.14 17.92
C VAL A 138 9.44 -2.30 17.79
N VAL A 139 9.81 -1.59 18.86
CA VAL A 139 11.04 -0.81 18.88
C VAL A 139 12.25 -1.72 18.70
N SER A 140 13.08 -1.43 17.69
CA SER A 140 14.29 -2.19 17.37
C SER A 140 15.59 -1.41 17.59
N ASP A 141 15.50 -0.12 17.93
CA ASP A 141 16.64 0.79 18.09
C ASP A 141 16.74 1.30 19.53
N TYR A 142 17.96 1.45 20.03
CA TYR A 142 18.26 2.04 21.34
C TYR A 142 18.05 3.56 21.37
N TYR A 143 18.08 4.21 20.20
CA TYR A 143 17.92 5.66 20.05
C TYR A 143 16.54 6.03 19.45
N PHE A 144 15.50 5.29 19.86
CA PHE A 144 14.16 5.44 19.28
C PHE A 144 13.36 6.56 19.94
N GLU A 145 12.76 7.42 19.11
CA GLU A 145 11.77 8.41 19.52
C GLU A 145 10.45 8.14 18.82
N LEU A 146 9.36 8.16 19.60
CA LEU A 146 8.04 7.95 19.06
C LEU A 146 7.59 9.20 18.29
N SER A 147 7.20 9.02 17.03
CA SER A 147 6.57 10.09 16.24
C SER A 147 5.23 10.51 16.85
N ASN A 148 4.83 11.75 16.62
CA ASN A 148 3.52 12.29 17.02
C ASN A 148 2.31 11.58 16.38
N GLU A 149 2.52 10.82 15.31
CA GLU A 149 1.50 10.01 14.62
C GLU A 149 1.34 8.61 15.21
N CYS A 150 2.16 8.24 16.20
CA CYS A 150 2.14 6.94 16.84
C CYS A 150 1.78 7.05 18.33
N THR A 151 1.42 5.93 18.94
CA THR A 151 1.16 5.84 20.38
C THR A 151 1.75 4.59 21.02
N TRP A 152 2.08 4.69 22.32
CA TRP A 152 2.39 3.54 23.17
C TRP A 152 1.12 2.84 23.69
N GLU A 153 -0.05 3.46 23.49
CA GLU A 153 -1.33 2.92 23.96
C GLU A 153 -1.88 1.92 22.94
N ASN A 154 -2.08 0.68 23.38
CA ASN A 154 -2.67 -0.36 22.55
C ASN A 154 -4.08 0.06 22.05
N PRO A 155 -4.40 -0.12 20.75
CA PRO A 155 -5.72 0.16 20.22
C PRO A 155 -6.80 -0.62 20.98
N PRO A 156 -7.93 0.02 21.32
CA PRO A 156 -9.05 -0.69 21.94
C PRO A 156 -9.67 -1.67 20.95
N ALA A 157 -10.34 -2.70 21.48
CA ALA A 157 -11.08 -3.63 20.64
C ALA A 157 -12.24 -2.88 19.95
N ALA A 158 -12.26 -2.93 18.62
CA ALA A 158 -13.32 -2.30 17.84
C ALA A 158 -14.62 -3.13 17.90
N ARG A 159 -15.75 -2.43 17.86
CA ARG A 159 -17.07 -3.05 17.74
C ARG A 159 -17.31 -3.53 16.30
N GLU A 160 -18.30 -4.39 16.10
CA GLU A 160 -18.68 -4.85 14.77
C GLU A 160 -19.02 -3.66 13.85
N ASN A 161 -18.45 -3.65 12.63
CA ASN A 161 -18.57 -2.56 11.65
C ASN A 161 -17.93 -1.23 12.07
N TYR A 162 -17.01 -1.25 13.03
CA TYR A 162 -16.16 -0.13 13.39
C TYR A 162 -14.70 -0.57 13.36
N ALA A 163 -13.82 0.38 13.07
CA ALA A 163 -12.40 0.30 13.33
C ALA A 163 -12.01 1.39 14.32
N VAL A 164 -10.79 1.34 14.81
CA VAL A 164 -10.21 2.39 15.65
C VAL A 164 -9.13 3.10 14.86
N ARG A 165 -9.08 4.43 14.98
CA ARG A 165 -8.05 5.27 14.36
C ARG A 165 -7.47 6.21 15.40
N LEU A 166 -6.16 6.41 15.38
CA LEU A 166 -5.51 7.39 16.24
C LEU A 166 -5.73 8.79 15.65
N VAL A 167 -6.44 9.64 16.38
CA VAL A 167 -6.67 11.04 16.01
C VAL A 167 -6.16 11.91 17.14
N GLN A 168 -5.15 12.74 16.85
CA GLN A 168 -4.54 13.66 17.83
C GLN A 168 -4.09 12.95 19.12
N GLY A 169 -3.49 11.77 18.98
CA GLY A 169 -2.97 10.97 20.09
C GLY A 169 -4.03 10.23 20.91
N LYS A 170 -5.28 10.15 20.43
CA LYS A 170 -6.35 9.40 21.08
C LYS A 170 -7.03 8.45 20.11
N TRP A 171 -7.36 7.26 20.58
CA TRP A 171 -8.13 6.29 19.80
C TRP A 171 -9.58 6.76 19.66
N GLU A 172 -10.02 6.92 18.42
CA GLU A 172 -11.41 7.20 18.06
C GLU A 172 -12.00 6.02 17.28
N GLU A 173 -13.25 5.66 17.56
CA GLU A 173 -13.97 4.70 16.74
C GLU A 173 -14.48 5.36 15.46
N VAL A 174 -14.22 4.71 14.33
CA VAL A 174 -14.63 5.16 12.99
C VAL A 174 -15.42 4.02 12.35
N GLU A 175 -16.49 4.34 11.63
CA GLU A 175 -17.24 3.33 10.88
C GLU A 175 -16.34 2.57 9.92
N ASP A 176 -16.47 1.26 9.88
CA ASP A 176 -15.74 0.38 8.97
C ASP A 176 -16.72 -0.43 8.15
N HIS A 177 -16.93 0.04 6.93
CA HIS A 177 -17.70 -0.65 5.91
C HIS A 177 -16.82 -1.21 4.79
N ARG A 178 -15.49 -1.23 4.97
CA ARG A 178 -14.55 -1.63 3.92
C ARG A 178 -14.85 -3.05 3.43
N GLY A 179 -14.72 -3.25 2.12
CA GLY A 179 -15.05 -4.49 1.44
C GLY A 179 -16.55 -4.78 1.31
N LYS A 180 -17.45 -3.94 1.84
CA LYS A 180 -18.89 -4.06 1.60
C LYS A 180 -19.28 -3.34 0.32
N GLU A 181 -20.30 -3.88 -0.34
CA GLU A 181 -20.96 -3.24 -1.46
C GLU A 181 -21.91 -2.14 -0.98
N ILE A 182 -21.87 -1.00 -1.67
CA ILE A 182 -22.82 0.10 -1.54
C ILE A 182 -23.54 0.32 -2.87
N PHE A 183 -24.80 0.74 -2.79
CA PHE A 183 -25.70 0.89 -3.91
C PHE A 183 -26.12 2.35 -4.05
N ASN A 184 -26.10 2.88 -5.27
CA ASN A 184 -26.50 4.26 -5.53
C ASN A 184 -28.03 4.41 -5.39
N LYS A 185 -28.47 5.37 -4.56
CA LYS A 185 -29.90 5.61 -4.27
C LYS A 185 -30.69 6.06 -5.51
N ALA A 186 -30.07 6.78 -6.44
CA ALA A 186 -30.69 7.24 -7.69
C ALA A 186 -30.62 6.17 -8.80
N GLU A 187 -29.47 5.49 -8.89
CA GLU A 187 -29.15 4.51 -9.93
C GLU A 187 -28.96 3.12 -9.31
N CYS A 188 -30.06 2.40 -9.08
CA CYS A 188 -30.06 1.13 -8.33
C CYS A 188 -29.16 0.01 -8.90
N LEU A 189 -28.72 0.12 -10.16
CA LEU A 189 -27.80 -0.84 -10.79
C LEU A 189 -26.32 -0.49 -10.58
N GLN A 190 -26.03 0.70 -10.05
CA GLN A 190 -24.68 1.14 -9.77
C GLN A 190 -24.25 0.64 -8.38
N VAL A 191 -23.14 -0.10 -8.37
CA VAL A 191 -22.55 -0.72 -7.18
C VAL A 191 -21.10 -0.31 -7.07
N GLU A 192 -20.64 -0.05 -5.85
CA GLU A 192 -19.24 0.22 -5.53
C GLU A 192 -18.85 -0.50 -4.25
N LEU A 193 -17.55 -0.80 -4.09
CA LEU A 193 -17.00 -1.31 -2.84
C LEU A 193 -16.48 -0.14 -2.00
N VAL A 194 -16.71 -0.20 -0.70
CA VAL A 194 -16.09 0.74 0.24
C VAL A 194 -14.61 0.34 0.41
N GLU A 195 -13.70 1.26 0.14
CA GLU A 195 -12.25 1.02 0.27
C GLU A 195 -11.66 1.72 1.51
N GLU A 196 -12.30 2.81 1.96
CA GLU A 196 -11.81 3.69 3.00
C GLU A 196 -12.60 3.57 4.31
N LEU A 197 -11.95 3.90 5.42
CA LEU A 197 -12.60 4.05 6.72
C LEU A 197 -13.49 5.29 6.74
N GLY A 198 -14.62 5.18 7.44
CA GLY A 198 -15.58 6.26 7.63
C GLY A 198 -17.00 5.91 7.18
N PRO A 199 -17.91 6.90 7.26
CA PRO A 199 -19.27 6.72 6.77
C PRO A 199 -19.25 6.47 5.27
N ILE A 200 -20.20 5.67 4.78
CA ILE A 200 -20.40 5.52 3.34
C ILE A 200 -20.75 6.88 2.71
N LYS A 201 -20.34 7.07 1.46
CA LYS A 201 -20.56 8.34 0.73
C LYS A 201 -22.05 8.71 0.61
N ASP A 202 -22.30 10.02 0.61
CA ASP A 202 -23.64 10.57 0.43
C ASP A 202 -24.28 10.14 -0.89
N GLY A 203 -25.59 9.86 -0.85
CA GLY A 203 -26.31 9.32 -2.01
C GLY A 203 -26.24 7.80 -2.17
N TRP A 204 -25.58 7.08 -1.25
CA TRP A 204 -25.43 5.62 -1.30
C TRP A 204 -26.02 4.93 -0.07
N THR A 205 -26.29 3.63 -0.17
CA THR A 205 -26.82 2.77 0.90
C THR A 205 -26.13 1.41 0.92
N LEU A 206 -26.01 0.78 2.08
CA LEU A 206 -25.49 -0.59 2.24
C LEU A 206 -26.53 -1.67 1.91
N THR A 207 -27.79 -1.27 1.76
CA THR A 207 -28.87 -2.22 1.47
C THR A 207 -28.98 -2.38 -0.05
N ALA A 208 -28.86 -3.62 -0.54
CA ALA A 208 -29.08 -3.92 -1.94
C ALA A 208 -30.55 -3.68 -2.35
N PRO A 209 -30.83 -3.15 -3.55
CA PRO A 209 -32.18 -3.12 -4.08
C PRO A 209 -32.68 -4.55 -4.32
N PRO A 210 -33.91 -4.91 -3.92
CA PRO A 210 -34.43 -6.26 -4.15
C PRO A 210 -34.50 -6.64 -5.64
N THR A 211 -34.79 -5.66 -6.50
CA THR A 211 -34.75 -5.82 -7.96
C THR A 211 -34.32 -4.50 -8.64
N PRO A 212 -33.92 -4.52 -9.92
CA PRO A 212 -33.62 -3.31 -10.71
C PRO A 212 -34.78 -2.32 -10.88
N PHE A 213 -35.98 -2.70 -10.46
CA PHE A 213 -37.20 -1.91 -10.61
C PHE A 213 -37.61 -1.25 -9.28
N HIS A 214 -36.67 -1.11 -8.34
CA HIS A 214 -36.88 -0.37 -7.10
C HIS A 214 -36.28 1.04 -7.20
N GLU A 215 -36.81 1.94 -6.38
CA GLU A 215 -36.37 3.32 -6.20
C GLU A 215 -36.13 3.59 -4.72
N TYR A 216 -35.06 4.32 -4.40
CA TYR A 216 -34.76 4.64 -3.01
C TYR A 216 -35.57 5.86 -2.57
N GLN A 217 -36.54 5.67 -1.70
CA GLN A 217 -37.42 6.72 -1.20
C GLN A 217 -37.70 6.52 0.30
N ASN A 218 -37.78 7.60 1.06
CA ASN A 218 -38.07 7.57 2.50
C ASN A 218 -37.14 6.63 3.30
N GLY A 219 -35.86 6.56 2.91
CA GLY A 219 -34.84 5.78 3.62
C GLY A 219 -34.85 4.28 3.32
N THR A 220 -35.61 3.79 2.34
CA THR A 220 -35.59 2.38 1.92
C THR A 220 -35.90 2.20 0.44
N TRP A 221 -35.70 0.99 -0.08
CA TRP A 221 -36.09 0.62 -1.44
C TRP A 221 -37.59 0.42 -1.54
N GLN A 222 -38.23 1.13 -2.46
CA GLN A 222 -39.65 1.03 -2.79
C GLN A 222 -39.83 0.45 -4.20
N PRO A 223 -40.78 -0.46 -4.42
CA PRO A 223 -41.07 -0.96 -5.77
C PRO A 223 -41.53 0.17 -6.70
N SER A 224 -41.01 0.22 -7.92
CA SER A 224 -41.41 1.17 -8.97
C SER A 224 -42.14 0.42 -10.08
N THR A 225 -43.47 0.49 -10.05
CA THR A 225 -44.34 -0.07 -11.09
C THR A 225 -44.01 0.51 -12.45
N ASP A 226 -43.64 1.78 -12.54
CA ASP A 226 -43.29 2.45 -13.80
C ASP A 226 -41.99 1.87 -14.40
N ARG A 227 -40.95 1.66 -13.58
CA ARG A 227 -39.71 1.01 -14.03
C ARG A 227 -39.99 -0.42 -14.50
N ALA A 228 -40.80 -1.17 -13.76
CA ALA A 228 -41.19 -2.53 -14.13
C ALA A 228 -41.98 -2.56 -15.46
N LYS A 229 -42.97 -1.67 -15.64
CA LYS A 229 -43.75 -1.56 -16.89
C LYS A 229 -42.87 -1.19 -18.07
N LYS A 230 -41.93 -0.26 -17.90
CA LYS A 230 -40.97 0.11 -18.94
C LYS A 230 -40.11 -1.08 -19.36
N ALA A 231 -39.55 -1.82 -18.40
CA ALA A 231 -38.76 -3.00 -18.71
C ALA A 231 -39.58 -4.08 -19.42
N LYS A 232 -40.82 -4.32 -18.97
CA LYS A 232 -41.72 -5.28 -19.60
C LYS A 232 -42.10 -4.88 -21.03
N ARG A 233 -42.24 -3.58 -21.31
CA ARG A 233 -42.45 -3.07 -22.69
C ARG A 233 -41.25 -3.35 -23.60
N GLU A 234 -40.02 -3.24 -23.08
CA GLU A 234 -38.83 -3.60 -23.84
C GLU A 234 -38.74 -5.11 -24.08
N GLU A 235 -39.12 -5.94 -23.10
CA GLU A 235 -39.25 -7.39 -23.28
C GLU A 235 -40.27 -7.73 -24.39
N ILE A 236 -41.43 -7.06 -24.41
CA ILE A 236 -42.43 -7.19 -25.48
C ILE A 236 -41.88 -6.73 -26.84
N ASN A 237 -41.06 -5.67 -26.89
CA ASN A 237 -40.40 -5.24 -28.12
C ASN A 237 -39.42 -6.31 -28.62
N ALA A 238 -38.62 -6.88 -27.72
CA ALA A 238 -37.68 -7.95 -28.03
C ALA A 238 -38.39 -9.22 -28.53
N TRP A 239 -39.50 -9.61 -27.89
CA TRP A 239 -40.34 -10.72 -28.35
C TRP A 239 -40.85 -10.52 -29.76
N ARG A 240 -41.38 -9.32 -30.07
CA ARG A 240 -41.86 -9.00 -31.42
C ARG A 240 -40.73 -9.12 -32.42
N PHE A 241 -39.59 -8.49 -32.12
CA PHE A 241 -38.42 -8.53 -32.99
C PHE A 241 -37.98 -9.97 -33.27
N ALA A 242 -37.88 -10.82 -32.24
CA ALA A 242 -37.52 -12.22 -32.39
C ALA A 242 -38.56 -13.00 -33.23
N THR A 243 -39.86 -12.76 -33.00
CA THR A 243 -40.95 -13.44 -33.71
C THR A 243 -41.02 -13.03 -35.18
N GLU A 244 -40.89 -11.74 -35.49
CA GLU A 244 -40.92 -11.24 -36.87
C GLU A 244 -39.71 -11.71 -37.69
N ASN A 245 -38.57 -11.95 -37.03
CA ASN A 245 -37.31 -12.38 -37.65
C ASN A 245 -37.03 -13.88 -37.48
N ASP A 246 -38.01 -14.69 -37.07
CA ASP A 246 -37.83 -16.14 -37.02
C ASP A 246 -37.62 -16.69 -38.44
N VAL A 247 -36.44 -17.26 -38.67
CA VAL A 247 -36.06 -17.89 -39.95
C VAL A 247 -36.91 -19.13 -40.26
N ARG A 248 -37.55 -19.72 -39.25
CA ARG A 248 -38.45 -20.88 -39.38
C ARG A 248 -39.92 -20.49 -39.51
N ALA A 249 -40.23 -19.19 -39.59
CA ALA A 249 -41.60 -18.74 -39.73
C ALA A 249 -42.22 -19.32 -41.01
N THR A 250 -43.47 -19.77 -40.91
CA THR A 250 -44.25 -20.27 -42.04
C THR A 250 -45.61 -19.60 -42.12
N VAL A 251 -46.20 -19.55 -43.31
CA VAL A 251 -47.60 -19.15 -43.52
C VAL A 251 -48.34 -20.15 -44.41
N ILE A 252 -49.67 -20.19 -44.29
CA ILE A 252 -50.52 -20.98 -45.18
C ILE A 252 -51.10 -20.06 -46.25
N ALA A 253 -50.90 -20.41 -47.51
CA ALA A 253 -51.52 -19.77 -48.67
C ALA A 253 -51.69 -20.80 -49.78
N ASN A 254 -52.81 -20.75 -50.48
CA ASN A 254 -53.12 -21.65 -51.59
C ASN A 254 -53.03 -23.13 -51.13
N ASP A 255 -53.62 -23.40 -49.96
CA ASP A 255 -53.63 -24.71 -49.29
C ASP A 255 -52.24 -25.33 -49.04
N THR A 256 -51.19 -24.52 -49.10
CA THR A 256 -49.78 -24.94 -48.95
C THR A 256 -49.08 -24.13 -47.85
N VAL A 257 -48.11 -24.76 -47.17
CA VAL A 257 -47.30 -24.11 -46.12
C VAL A 257 -46.02 -23.57 -46.74
N TRP A 258 -45.83 -22.26 -46.70
CA TRP A 258 -44.69 -21.57 -47.30
C TRP A 258 -43.74 -21.02 -46.25
N ASP A 259 -42.44 -21.03 -46.55
CA ASP A 259 -41.45 -20.31 -45.76
C ASP A 259 -41.78 -18.81 -45.75
N ALA A 260 -41.74 -18.24 -44.56
CA ALA A 260 -42.05 -16.84 -44.29
C ALA A 260 -40.95 -16.15 -43.49
N GLY A 261 -39.77 -16.78 -43.33
CA GLY A 261 -38.58 -16.16 -42.75
C GLY A 261 -38.02 -15.01 -43.61
N PRO A 262 -37.08 -14.21 -43.09
CA PRO A 262 -36.55 -13.01 -43.76
C PRO A 262 -36.05 -13.27 -45.19
N GLU A 263 -35.31 -14.37 -45.42
CA GLU A 263 -34.79 -14.72 -46.73
C GLU A 263 -35.91 -15.08 -47.71
N ALA A 264 -36.91 -15.84 -47.25
CA ALA A 264 -38.07 -16.19 -48.08
C ALA A 264 -38.86 -14.94 -48.49
N ARG A 265 -39.10 -14.01 -47.55
CA ARG A 265 -39.75 -12.71 -47.84
C ARG A 265 -38.99 -11.94 -48.91
N MET A 266 -37.67 -11.84 -48.80
CA MET A 266 -36.83 -11.12 -49.77
C MET A 266 -36.89 -11.76 -51.16
N ARG A 267 -36.86 -13.09 -51.26
CA ARG A 267 -37.00 -13.81 -52.53
C ARG A 267 -38.38 -13.58 -53.15
N ILE A 268 -39.44 -13.66 -52.35
CA ILE A 268 -40.83 -13.42 -52.77
C ILE A 268 -40.96 -11.98 -53.31
N ASP A 269 -40.50 -10.99 -52.55
CA ASP A 269 -40.59 -9.58 -52.94
C ASP A 269 -39.80 -9.29 -54.23
N SER A 270 -38.60 -9.85 -54.35
CA SER A 270 -37.76 -9.71 -55.55
C SER A 270 -38.42 -10.32 -56.79
N THR A 271 -39.06 -11.48 -56.63
CA THR A 271 -39.74 -12.18 -57.74
C THR A 271 -40.99 -11.43 -58.18
N ILE A 272 -41.80 -10.97 -57.23
CA ILE A 272 -42.99 -10.15 -57.52
C ILE A 272 -42.59 -8.86 -58.24
N LEU A 273 -41.52 -8.20 -57.80
CA LEU A 273 -41.02 -6.97 -58.40
C LEU A 273 -40.46 -7.20 -59.81
N ALA A 274 -39.70 -8.27 -60.01
CA ALA A 274 -39.14 -8.62 -61.32
C ALA A 274 -40.21 -9.04 -62.33
N GLY A 275 -41.33 -9.59 -61.85
CA GLY A 275 -42.41 -10.10 -62.70
C GLY A 275 -42.05 -11.37 -63.49
N VAL A 276 -40.92 -12.01 -63.17
CA VAL A 276 -40.43 -13.23 -63.83
C VAL A 276 -40.40 -14.35 -62.80
N MET A 277 -41.18 -15.41 -63.04
CA MET A 277 -41.22 -16.57 -62.15
C MET A 277 -40.04 -17.52 -62.37
N PRO A 278 -39.47 -18.09 -61.29
CA PRO A 278 -38.52 -19.20 -61.39
C PRO A 278 -39.19 -20.47 -61.93
N PRO A 279 -38.42 -21.48 -62.37
CA PRO A 279 -38.96 -22.74 -62.88
C PRO A 279 -39.76 -23.56 -61.85
N TYR A 280 -39.51 -23.32 -60.56
CA TYR A 280 -40.25 -23.90 -59.45
C TYR A 280 -40.12 -23.02 -58.20
N TRP A 281 -41.05 -23.22 -57.27
CA TRP A 281 -40.97 -22.71 -55.89
C TRP A 281 -41.00 -23.88 -54.91
N THR A 282 -40.10 -23.88 -53.94
CA THR A 282 -40.06 -24.90 -52.89
C THR A 282 -40.84 -24.40 -51.68
N ASP A 283 -41.76 -25.22 -51.18
CA ASP A 283 -42.54 -24.92 -49.98
C ASP A 283 -41.79 -25.26 -48.68
N ALA A 284 -42.38 -24.98 -47.51
CA ALA A 284 -41.74 -25.19 -46.21
C ALA A 284 -41.48 -26.68 -45.88
N ASN A 285 -42.12 -27.61 -46.62
CA ASN A 285 -41.94 -29.05 -46.46
C ASN A 285 -40.93 -29.60 -47.47
N ASN A 286 -40.21 -28.74 -48.21
CA ASN A 286 -39.29 -29.09 -49.28
C ASN A 286 -39.98 -29.76 -50.49
N GLN A 287 -41.23 -29.42 -50.77
CA GLN A 287 -41.91 -29.85 -51.99
C GLN A 287 -41.84 -28.77 -53.07
N ASP A 288 -41.43 -29.15 -54.28
CA ASP A 288 -41.34 -28.24 -55.43
C ASP A 288 -42.68 -28.11 -56.16
N HIS A 289 -43.08 -26.86 -56.37
CA HIS A 289 -44.29 -26.47 -57.08
C HIS A 289 -43.92 -25.82 -58.42
N HIS A 290 -44.26 -26.49 -59.53
CA HIS A 290 -44.01 -26.00 -60.88
C HIS A 290 -45.22 -25.24 -61.43
N GLY A 291 -44.97 -24.18 -62.22
CA GLY A 291 -46.02 -23.44 -62.92
C GLY A 291 -46.81 -22.45 -62.06
N MET A 292 -46.33 -22.16 -60.85
CA MET A 292 -46.91 -21.12 -59.99
C MET A 292 -46.91 -19.76 -60.72
N SER A 293 -48.01 -19.04 -60.61
CA SER A 293 -48.20 -17.71 -61.17
C SER A 293 -47.72 -16.61 -60.21
N ILE A 294 -47.44 -15.42 -60.74
CA ILE A 294 -47.15 -14.23 -59.93
C ILE A 294 -48.33 -13.90 -58.99
N GLU A 295 -49.57 -14.18 -59.41
CA GLU A 295 -50.75 -13.89 -58.60
C GLU A 295 -50.86 -14.84 -57.39
N GLU A 296 -50.54 -16.12 -57.57
CA GLU A 296 -50.43 -17.08 -56.47
C GLU A 296 -49.32 -16.69 -55.50
N LEU A 297 -48.17 -16.21 -56.01
CA LEU A 297 -47.07 -15.75 -55.15
C LEU A 297 -47.44 -14.49 -54.34
N LYS A 298 -48.25 -13.59 -54.93
CA LYS A 298 -48.81 -12.44 -54.19
C LYS A 298 -49.75 -12.88 -53.07
N GLN A 299 -50.49 -13.99 -53.23
CA GLN A 299 -51.32 -14.54 -52.15
C GLN A 299 -50.45 -15.03 -50.98
N VAL A 300 -49.29 -15.65 -51.25
CA VAL A 300 -48.29 -15.98 -50.22
C VAL A 300 -47.80 -14.71 -49.52
N LYS A 301 -47.41 -13.67 -50.29
CA LYS A 301 -46.98 -12.39 -49.71
C LYS A 301 -48.07 -11.74 -48.86
N ALA A 302 -49.34 -11.81 -49.29
CA ALA A 302 -50.47 -11.30 -48.53
C ALA A 302 -50.63 -12.04 -47.19
N ALA A 303 -50.47 -13.37 -47.17
CA ALA A 303 -50.48 -14.16 -45.94
C ALA A 303 -49.33 -13.80 -44.98
N ILE A 304 -48.12 -13.58 -45.50
CA ILE A 304 -46.97 -13.07 -44.71
C ILE A 304 -47.29 -11.71 -44.10
N ASN A 305 -47.83 -10.79 -44.88
CA ASN A 305 -48.20 -9.47 -44.38
C ASN A 305 -49.27 -9.57 -43.28
N LEU A 306 -50.28 -10.43 -43.45
CA LEU A 306 -51.31 -10.67 -42.45
C LEU A 306 -50.74 -11.23 -41.15
N GLN A 307 -49.79 -12.17 -41.22
CA GLN A 307 -49.09 -12.67 -40.03
C GLN A 307 -48.36 -11.55 -39.29
N GLY A 308 -47.70 -10.64 -40.00
CA GLY A 308 -47.08 -9.45 -39.42
C GLY A 308 -48.09 -8.57 -38.67
N PHE A 309 -49.29 -8.35 -39.23
CA PHE A 309 -50.37 -7.63 -38.53
C PHE A 309 -50.83 -8.34 -37.25
N VAL A 310 -50.95 -9.67 -37.27
CA VAL A 310 -51.32 -10.46 -36.08
C VAL A 310 -50.27 -10.32 -34.97
N ILE A 311 -48.98 -10.38 -35.31
CA ILE A 311 -47.89 -10.17 -34.35
C ILE A 311 -47.96 -8.75 -33.76
N HIS A 312 -48.19 -7.75 -34.61
CA HIS A 312 -48.34 -6.36 -34.18
C HIS A 312 -49.55 -6.16 -33.25
N ASP A 313 -50.69 -6.77 -33.55
CA ASP A 313 -51.89 -6.72 -32.71
C ASP A 313 -51.67 -7.36 -31.35
N LYS A 314 -51.00 -8.53 -31.33
CA LYS A 314 -50.61 -9.19 -30.09
C LYS A 314 -49.66 -8.32 -29.26
N GLN A 315 -48.68 -7.67 -29.89
CA GLN A 315 -47.79 -6.71 -29.22
C GLN A 315 -48.58 -5.56 -28.56
N ARG A 316 -49.52 -4.95 -29.30
CA ARG A 316 -50.34 -3.84 -28.78
C ARG A 316 -51.20 -4.29 -27.60
N LYS A 317 -51.81 -5.46 -27.70
CA LYS A 317 -52.61 -6.05 -26.62
C LYS A 317 -51.78 -6.28 -25.36
N MET A 318 -50.61 -6.92 -25.48
CA MET A 318 -49.73 -7.13 -24.32
C MET A 318 -49.29 -5.82 -23.68
N LYS A 319 -48.96 -4.78 -24.47
CA LYS A 319 -48.61 -3.46 -23.92
C LYS A 319 -49.78 -2.84 -23.15
N GLN A 320 -51.00 -2.91 -23.69
CA GLN A 320 -52.20 -2.41 -23.02
C GLN A 320 -52.49 -3.18 -21.72
N GLU A 321 -52.34 -4.50 -21.74
CA GLU A 321 -52.49 -5.33 -20.55
C GLU A 321 -51.49 -4.92 -19.48
N VAL A 322 -50.20 -4.81 -19.81
CA VAL A 322 -49.15 -4.34 -18.89
C VAL A 322 -49.47 -2.94 -18.34
N ASP A 323 -49.95 -2.03 -19.17
CA ASP A 323 -50.31 -0.67 -18.74
C ASP A 323 -51.46 -0.66 -17.73
N SER A 324 -52.40 -1.59 -17.85
CA SER A 324 -53.56 -1.73 -16.96
C SER A 324 -53.25 -2.40 -15.62
N LEU A 325 -52.05 -2.97 -15.44
CA LEU A 325 -51.65 -3.59 -14.18
C LEU A 325 -51.26 -2.52 -13.16
N GLU A 326 -51.90 -2.55 -11.99
CA GLU A 326 -51.61 -1.59 -10.90
C GLU A 326 -50.55 -2.12 -9.92
N SER A 327 -50.44 -3.44 -9.78
CA SER A 327 -49.48 -4.09 -8.87
C SER A 327 -48.13 -4.28 -9.54
N PHE A 328 -47.08 -3.99 -8.77
CA PHE A 328 -45.70 -4.27 -9.15
C PHE A 328 -45.46 -5.75 -9.43
N GLU A 329 -45.93 -6.63 -8.55
CA GLU A 329 -45.81 -8.08 -8.64
C GLU A 329 -46.53 -8.61 -9.88
N ALA A 330 -47.72 -8.07 -10.18
CA ALA A 330 -48.47 -8.44 -11.37
C ALA A 330 -47.72 -8.09 -12.66
N VAL A 331 -47.08 -6.90 -12.70
CA VAL A 331 -46.26 -6.50 -13.85
C VAL A 331 -45.06 -7.44 -14.04
N LEU A 332 -44.38 -7.82 -12.95
CA LEU A 332 -43.25 -8.75 -13.02
C LEU A 332 -43.68 -10.15 -13.47
N ALA A 333 -44.83 -10.61 -13.00
CA ALA A 333 -45.39 -11.91 -13.35
C ALA A 333 -45.99 -11.99 -14.76
N PHE A 334 -46.13 -10.86 -15.47
CA PHE A 334 -46.68 -10.84 -16.83
C PHE A 334 -45.79 -11.64 -17.79
N ASN A 335 -46.40 -12.63 -18.45
CA ASN A 335 -45.73 -13.50 -19.40
C ASN A 335 -45.76 -12.88 -20.81
N VAL A 336 -44.58 -12.75 -21.43
CA VAL A 336 -44.45 -12.25 -22.79
C VAL A 336 -44.39 -13.43 -23.75
N GLY A 337 -45.38 -13.54 -24.62
CA GLY A 337 -45.35 -14.45 -25.77
C GLY A 337 -46.54 -15.37 -25.92
#